data_AF-A0A928VDW6-F1
#
_entry.id   AF-A0A928VDW6-F1
#
_cell.length_a   1.000
_cell.length_b   1.000
_cell.length_c   1.000
_cell.angle_alpha   90.00
_cell.angle_beta   90.00
_cell.angle_gamma   90.00
#
_symmetry.space_group_name_H-M   'P 1'
#
loop_
_entity.id
_entity.type
_entity.pdbx_description
1 polymer ?
#
loop_
_entity_poly.entity_id
_entity_poly.type
_entity_poly.pdbx_seq_one_letter_code
_entity_poly.pdbx_strand_id
1 'polypeptide(L)' 'MSLCQLDVQSNRSFLLVLDARSWAELARVELPYHLTFDFHGQYFDSATTIQHLHR' A
#
# COMPACT_ATOMS: atom_id res chain seq x y z
N MET A 1 6.19 7.05 1.44
CA MET A 1 4.89 7.04 0.73
C MET A 1 4.64 5.62 0.26
N SER A 2 3.43 5.09 0.45
CA SER A 2 3.12 3.69 0.15
C SER A 2 2.04 3.61 -0.92
N LEU A 3 2.27 2.80 -1.96
CA LEU A 3 1.35 2.64 -3.09
C LEU A 3 1.19 1.15 -3.39
N CYS A 4 -0.03 0.72 -3.69
CA CYS A 4 -0.31 -0.63 -4.17
C CYS A 4 -0.26 -0.63 -5.70
N GLN A 5 0.56 -1.51 -6.28
CA GLN A 5 0.78 -1.61 -7.72
C GLN A 5 0.41 -3.01 -8.22
N LEU A 6 -0.08 -3.08 -9.46
CA LEU A 6 -0.31 -4.34 -10.16
C LEU A 6 0.91 -4.69 -11.02
N ASP A 7 1.48 -5.88 -10.81
CA ASP A 7 2.34 -6.52 -11.79
C ASP A 7 1.48 -7.34 -12.76
N VAL A 8 1.38 -6.84 -13.99
CA VAL A 8 0.58 -7.43 -15.06
C VAL A 8 1.15 -8.76 -15.55
N GLN A 9 2.47 -8.98 -15.42
CA GLN A 9 3.12 -10.21 -15.88
C GLN A 9 2.82 -11.39 -14.94
N SER A 10 2.80 -11.12 -13.64
CA SER A 10 2.52 -12.14 -12.62
C SER A 10 1.05 -12.19 -12.18
N ASN A 11 0.22 -11.24 -12.65
CA ASN A 11 -1.16 -11.04 -12.23
C ASN A 11 -1.30 -10.92 -10.69
N ARG A 12 -0.30 -10.29 -10.06
CA ARG A 12 -0.22 -10.10 -8.62
C ARG A 12 -0.05 -8.63 -8.30
N SER A 13 -0.63 -8.21 -7.19
CA SER A 13 -0.40 -6.87 -6.66
C SER A 13 0.74 -6.92 -5.65
N PHE A 14 1.45 -5.81 -5.50
CA PHE A 14 2.44 -5.63 -4.45
C PHE A 14 2.30 -4.25 -3.81
N LEU A 15 2.72 -4.16 -2.55
CA LEU A 15 2.85 -2.89 -1.84
C LEU A 15 4.29 -2.40 -1.95
N LEU A 16 4.46 -1.18 -2.47
CA LEU A 16 5.76 -0.53 -2.62
C LEU A 16 5.90 0.60 -1.59
N VAL A 17 7.05 0.64 -0.90
CA VAL A 17 7.42 1.72 0.01
C VAL A 17 8.57 2.50 -0.59
N LEU A 18 8.36 3.81 -0.76
CA LEU A 18 9.37 4.72 -1.30
C LEU A 18 9.81 5.76 -0.26
N ASP A 19 11.10 6.13 -0.31
CA ASP A 19 11.57 7.37 0.30
C ASP A 19 10.95 8.54 -0.45
N ALA A 20 10.24 9.41 0.28
CA ALA A 20 9.44 10.46 -0.34
C ALA A 20 10.28 11.59 -0.97
N ARG A 21 11.57 11.71 -0.60
CA ARG A 21 12.44 12.78 -1.11
C ARG A 21 13.11 12.39 -2.41
N SER A 22 13.57 11.15 -2.48
CA SER A 22 14.36 10.62 -3.59
C SER A 22 13.58 9.71 -4.53
N TRP A 23 12.38 9.28 -4.13
CA TRP A 23 11.58 8.25 -4.83
C TRP A 23 12.29 6.89 -4.92
N ALA A 24 13.34 6.67 -4.12
CA ALA A 24 14.04 5.40 -4.06
C ALA A 24 13.18 4.33 -3.37
N GLU A 25 13.22 3.10 -3.91
CA GLU A 25 12.58 1.93 -3.31
C GLU A 25 13.25 1.58 -1.98
N LEU A 26 12.46 1.54 -0.91
CA LEU A 26 12.89 1.13 0.42
C LEU A 26 12.48 -0.31 0.74
N ALA A 27 11.28 -0.71 0.31
CA ALA A 27 10.76 -2.04 0.54
C ALA A 27 9.64 -2.39 -0.46
N ARG A 28 9.45 -3.70 -0.65
CA ARG A 28 8.38 -4.29 -1.44
C ARG A 28 7.79 -5.50 -0.74
N VAL A 29 6.46 -5.60 -0.75
CA VAL A 29 5.73 -6.75 -0.21
C VAL A 29 4.77 -7.27 -1.26
N GLU A 30 4.97 -8.51 -1.68
CA GLU A 30 4.07 -9.22 -2.60
C GLU A 30 2.75 -9.55 -1.91
N LEU A 31 1.62 -9.29 -2.58
CA LEU A 31 0.32 -9.65 -2.07
C LEU A 31 -0.09 -11.03 -2.62
N PRO A 32 -0.72 -11.87 -1.79
CA PRO A 32 -1.14 -13.20 -2.22
C PRO A 32 -2.27 -13.16 -3.26
N TYR A 33 -2.95 -12.02 -3.44
CA TYR A 33 -4.08 -11.81 -4.35
C TYR A 33 -4.02 -10.45 -5.07
N HIS A 34 -4.70 -10.36 -6.21
CA HIS A 34 -4.85 -9.14 -7.00
C HIS A 34 -5.83 -8.16 -6.32
N LEU A 35 -5.41 -6.90 -6.14
CA LEU A 35 -6.28 -5.82 -5.68
C LEU A 35 -6.87 -5.06 -6.87
N THR A 36 -8.19 -4.88 -6.87
CA THR A 36 -8.86 -3.99 -7.84
C THR A 36 -8.59 -2.53 -7.49
N PHE A 37 -8.49 -1.67 -8.52
CA PHE A 37 -8.03 -0.27 -8.43
C PHE A 37 -8.99 0.70 -7.70
N ASP A 38 -9.95 0.21 -6.91
CA ASP A 38 -11.12 1.00 -6.48
C ASP A 38 -11.07 1.41 -4.99
N PHE A 39 -9.87 1.58 -4.43
CA PHE A 39 -9.70 1.91 -3.01
C PHE A 39 -8.72 3.06 -2.79
N HIS A 40 -9.13 4.02 -1.96
CA HIS A 40 -8.22 4.96 -1.33
C HIS A 40 -7.66 4.32 -0.04
N GLY A 41 -6.35 4.21 0.05
CA GLY A 41 -5.67 3.77 1.27
C GLY A 41 -5.46 4.92 2.25
N GLN A 42 -5.57 4.64 3.55
CA GLN A 42 -5.19 5.56 4.61
C GLN A 42 -4.06 4.95 5.45
N TYR A 43 -3.02 5.74 5.73
CA TYR A 43 -1.96 5.35 6.65
C TYR A 43 -2.36 5.73 8.07
N PHE A 44 -2.21 4.80 9.01
CA PHE A 44 -2.40 5.02 10.44
C PHE A 44 -1.08 4.74 11.14
N ASP A 45 -0.59 5.71 11.90
CA ASP A 45 0.54 5.46 12.80
C ASP A 45 0.07 4.64 14.00
N SER A 46 0.96 3.83 14.56
CA SER A 46 0.80 3.08 15.80
C SER A 46 0.30 3.90 17.00
N ALA A 47 0.60 5.20 17.04
CA ALA A 47 0.10 6.14 18.06
C ALA A 47 -1.35 6.60 17.82
N THR A 48 -1.94 6.25 16.67
CA THR A 48 -3.29 6.65 16.29
C THR A 48 -4.31 5.70 16.90
N THR A 49 -5.00 6.15 17.96
CA THR A 49 -6.17 5.43 18.49
C THR A 49 -7.34 5.58 17.52
N ILE A 50 -7.74 4.48 16.88
CA ILE A 50 -8.96 4.43 16.05
C ILE A 50 -10.18 4.30 16.98
N GLN A 51 -10.81 5.41 17.32
CA GLN A 51 -12.01 5.41 18.17
C GLN A 51 -13.33 5.41 17.39
N HIS A 52 -13.35 5.66 16.08
CA HIS A 52 -14.59 5.67 15.28
C HIS A 52 -14.31 5.28 13.82
N LEU A 53 -14.23 3.98 13.54
CA LEU A 53 -14.33 3.43 12.18
C LEU A 53 -15.57 2.53 12.13
N HIS A 54 -16.74 3.15 12.23
CA HIS A 54 -18.01 2.55 11.82
C HIS A 54 -18.41 3.19 10.48
N ARG A 55 -18.29 2.38 9.42
CA ARG A 55 -18.88 2.52 8.06
C ARG A 55 -18.99 3.93 7.48
#